data_AF-A0A817JCU0-F1
#
_entry.id   AF-A0A817JCU0-F1
#
_cell.length_a   1.000
_cell.length_b   1.000
_cell.length_c   1.000
_cell.angle_alpha   90.00
_cell.angle_beta   90.00
_cell.angle_gamma   90.00
#
_symmetry.space_group_name_H-M   'P 1'
#
loop_
_entity.id
_entity.type
_entity.pdbx_description
1 polymer ?
#
loop_
_entity_poly.entity_id
_entity_poly.type
_entity_poly.pdbx_seq_one_letter_code
_entity_poly.pdbx_strand_id
1 'polypeptide(L)' 'EYNISINNRVWLRSSYTDLYSNNKWYTSKDGSLSLIDICFKEGNDSILGIWNQTELIYNFNLNGQ' A
#
# COMPACT_ATOMS: atom_id res chain seq x y z
N GLU A 1 7.53 9.64 -3.57
CA GLU A 1 7.49 9.40 -2.11
C GLU A 1 6.13 9.84 -1.59
N TYR A 2 5.51 9.05 -0.71
CA TYR A 2 4.30 9.44 0.00
C TYR A 2 4.42 9.07 1.48
N ASN A 3 3.92 9.97 2.35
CA ASN A 3 3.91 9.74 3.78
C ASN A 3 2.58 9.10 4.16
N ILE A 4 2.62 7.94 4.79
CA ILE A 4 1.45 7.38 5.46
C ILE A 4 1.41 8.01 6.84
N SER A 5 0.37 8.80 7.08
CA SER A 5 0.14 9.43 8.38
C SER A 5 -1.02 8.74 9.08
N ILE A 6 -0.82 8.37 10.34
CA ILE A 6 -1.87 7.90 11.24
C ILE A 6 -2.00 8.95 12.34
N ASN A 7 -3.22 9.45 12.60
CA ASN A 7 -3.49 10.50 13.59
C ASN A 7 -2.60 11.74 13.42
N ASN A 8 -2.46 12.22 12.17
CA ASN A 8 -1.62 13.36 11.78
C ASN A 8 -0.12 13.23 12.09
N ARG A 9 0.37 12.02 12.41
CA ARG A 9 1.79 11.72 12.58
C ARG A 9 2.26 10.80 11.47
N VAL A 10 3.40 11.10 10.87
CA VAL A 10 4.01 10.23 9.86
C VAL A 10 4.37 8.92 10.53
N TRP A 11 3.67 7.86 10.13
CA TRP A 11 3.84 6.51 10.67
C TRP A 11 4.84 5.72 9.83
N LEU A 12 4.70 5.81 8.50
CA LEU A 12 5.62 5.20 7.56
C LEU A 12 5.96 6.19 6.46
N ARG A 13 7.26 6.44 6.29
CA ARG A 13 7.78 7.02 5.04
C ARG A 13 7.91 5.85 4.07
N SER A 14 6.88 5.62 3.29
CA SER A 14 6.89 4.49 2.36
C SER A 14 7.86 4.81 1.22
N SER A 15 8.83 3.91 1.00
CA SER A 15 9.61 3.92 -0.22
C SER A 15 8.70 3.60 -1.41
N TYR A 16 9.21 3.82 -2.63
CA TYR A 16 8.53 3.28 -3.80
C TYR A 16 8.27 1.79 -3.61
N THR A 17 7.05 1.37 -3.93
CA THR A 17 6.65 -0.02 -4.03
C THR A 17 6.80 -0.48 -5.48
N ASP A 18 7.42 -1.65 -5.64
CA ASP A 18 7.66 -2.32 -6.91
C ASP A 18 6.99 -3.70 -6.90
N LEU A 19 6.37 -4.07 -8.02
CA LEU A 19 5.71 -5.35 -8.24
C LEU A 19 6.24 -5.96 -9.54
N TYR A 20 6.72 -7.20 -9.49
CA TYR A 20 7.10 -7.95 -10.68
C TYR A 20 5.99 -8.91 -11.09
N SER A 21 5.43 -8.73 -12.29
CA SER A 21 4.35 -9.56 -12.84
C SER A 21 4.39 -9.52 -14.37
N ASN A 22 3.90 -10.56 -15.06
CA ASN A 22 3.90 -10.63 -16.54
C ASN A 22 5.26 -10.28 -17.18
N ASN A 23 6.35 -10.77 -16.59
CA ASN A 23 7.74 -10.49 -17.01
C ASN A 23 8.11 -9.00 -17.08
N LYS A 24 7.44 -8.15 -16.29
CA LYS A 24 7.69 -6.71 -16.23
C LYS A 24 7.62 -6.20 -14.79
N TRP A 25 8.43 -5.19 -14.49
CA TRP A 25 8.32 -4.43 -13.26
C TRP A 25 7.26 -3.33 -13.39
N TYR A 26 6.42 -3.21 -12.38
CA TYR A 26 5.47 -2.13 -12.18
C TYR A 26 5.87 -1.39 -10.91
N THR A 27 5.86 -0.07 -10.94
CA THR A 27 6.34 0.73 -9.83
C THR A 27 5.43 1.92 -9.56
N SER A 28 5.28 2.21 -8.28
CA SER A 28 4.65 3.46 -7.83
C SER A 28 5.48 4.70 -8.17
N LYS A 29 6.72 4.54 -8.61
CA LYS A 29 7.60 5.63 -9.04
C LYS A 29 7.23 6.18 -10.43
N ASP A 30 6.88 5.31 -11.37
CA ASP A 30 6.60 5.67 -12.77
C ASP A 30 5.09 5.71 -13.09
N GLY A 31 4.26 5.45 -12.08
CA GLY A 31 2.80 5.47 -12.18
C GLY A 31 2.18 4.17 -12.72
N SER A 32 2.98 3.20 -13.16
CA SER A 32 2.47 1.89 -13.62
C SER A 32 1.85 1.05 -12.50
N LEU A 33 2.13 1.38 -11.23
CA LEU A 33 1.45 0.87 -10.05
C LEU A 33 0.95 2.04 -9.18
N SER A 34 -0.21 2.59 -9.52
CA SER A 34 -0.75 3.77 -8.84
C SER A 34 -1.45 3.40 -7.54
N LEU A 35 -1.05 4.02 -6.42
CA LEU A 35 -1.81 3.93 -5.16
C LEU A 35 -3.14 4.66 -5.33
N ILE A 36 -4.25 3.97 -5.10
CA ILE A 36 -5.60 4.54 -5.26
C ILE A 36 -6.35 4.72 -3.96
N ASP A 37 -5.99 3.96 -2.92
CA ASP A 37 -6.64 4.07 -1.63
C ASP A 37 -5.74 3.59 -0.48
N ILE A 38 -6.06 4.04 0.73
CA ILE A 38 -5.44 3.59 1.97
C ILE A 38 -6.56 3.26 2.95
N CYS A 39 -6.69 1.98 3.29
CA CYS A 39 -7.68 1.52 4.26
C CYS A 39 -7.05 1.29 5.62
N PHE A 40 -7.80 1.60 6.68
CA PHE A 40 -7.40 1.37 8.05
C PHE A 40 -8.38 0.40 8.68
N LYS A 41 -7.86 -0.61 9.37
CA LYS A 41 -8.65 -1.58 10.13
C LYS A 41 -8.06 -1.74 11.51
N GLU A 42 -8.91 -2.03 12.47
CA GLU A 42 -8.53 -2.36 13.82
C GLU A 42 -9.33 -3.58 14.27
N GLY A 43 -8.80 -4.33 15.23
CA GLY A 43 -9.45 -5.52 15.73
C GLY A 43 -8.86 -6.02 17.02
N ASN A 44 -9.50 -7.04 17.57
CA ASN A 44 -9.02 -7.77 18.73
C ASN A 44 -9.00 -9.25 18.40
N ASP A 45 -7.80 -9.81 18.26
CA ASP A 45 -7.58 -11.23 18.02
C ASP A 45 -7.24 -11.93 19.34
N SER A 46 -7.74 -13.14 19.56
CA SER A 46 -7.56 -13.85 20.83
C SER A 46 -6.12 -14.29 21.08
N ILE A 47 -5.26 -14.32 20.06
CA ILE A 47 -3.85 -14.71 20.13
C ILE A 47 -2.95 -13.46 20.07
N LEU A 48 -3.22 -12.54 19.15
CA LEU A 48 -2.38 -11.35 18.90
C LEU A 48 -2.77 -10.14 19.76
N GLY A 49 -3.95 -10.17 20.39
CA GLY A 49 -4.52 -9.05 21.12
C GLY A 49 -5.06 -7.95 20.19
N ILE A 50 -5.04 -6.71 20.68
CA ILE A 50 -5.48 -5.54 19.91
C ILE A 50 -4.47 -5.27 18.80
N TRP A 51 -4.96 -5.17 17.57
CA TRP A 51 -4.14 -4.86 16.40
C TRP A 51 -4.73 -3.72 15.58
N ASN A 52 -3.84 -3.05 14.86
CA ASN A 52 -4.16 -2.04 13.86
C ASN A 52 -3.47 -2.45 12.55
N GLN A 53 -4.17 -2.30 11.44
CA GLN A 53 -3.69 -2.63 10.10
C GLN A 53 -3.86 -1.42 9.18
N THR A 54 -2.82 -1.17 8.39
CA THR A 54 -2.88 -0.24 7.27
C THR A 54 -2.76 -1.03 5.99
N GLU A 55 -3.75 -0.90 5.11
CA GLU A 55 -3.80 -1.55 3.80
C GLU A 55 -3.52 -0.50 2.72
N LEU A 56 -2.49 -0.71 1.91
CA LEU A 56 -2.18 0.11 0.74
C LEU A 56 -2.79 -0.54 -0.49
N ILE A 57 -3.76 0.13 -1.12
CA ILE A 57 -4.49 -0.42 -2.27
C ILE A 57 -3.96 0.21 -3.55
N TYR A 58 -3.33 -0.62 -4.36
CA TYR A 58 -2.79 -0.22 -5.66
C TYR A 58 -3.72 -0.64 -6.79
N ASN A 59 -3.91 0.28 -7.73
CA ASN A 59 -4.50 -0.05 -9.01
C ASN A 59 -3.43 -0.75 -9.87
N PHE A 60 -3.68 -2.02 -10.13
CA PHE A 60 -2.87 -2.82 -11.03
C PHE A 60 -3.65 -3.10 -12.31
N ASN A 61 -3.56 -2.16 -13.25
CA ASN A 61 -4.19 -2.29 -14.56
C ASN A 61 -3.28 -3.09 -15.50
N LEU A 62 -3.65 -4.33 -15.78
CA LEU A 62 -2.97 -5.17 -16.78
C LEU A 62 -3.31 -4.81 -18.23
N ASN A 63 -4.21 -3.84 -18.44
CA ASN A 63 -4.74 -3.48 -19.75
C ASN A 63 -3.81 -2.53 -20.50
N GLY A 64 -2.73 -3.11 -21.01
CA GLY A 64 -1.93 -2.61 -22.13
C GLY A 64 -1.85 -3.64 -23.26
N GLN A 65 -2.90 -4.46 -23.42
CA GLN A 65 -3.19 -5.22 -24.64
C GLN A 65 -4.37 -4.57 -25.37
#